data_AF-A0A418KSK9-F1
#
_entry.id   AF-A0A418KSK9-F1
#
_cell.length_a   1.000
_cell.length_b   1.000
_cell.length_c   1.000
_cell.angle_alpha   90.00
_cell.angle_beta   90.00
_cell.angle_gamma   90.00
#
_symmetry.space_group_name_H-M   'P 1'
#
loop_
_entity.id
_entity.type
_entity.pdbx_description
1 polymer ?
#
loop_
_entity_poly.entity_id
_entity_poly.type
_entity_poly.pdbx_seq_one_letter_code
_entity_poly.pdbx_strand_id
1 'polypeptide(L)' 'MSPLSSYRRLLSLAGVGYVVVAFLGRLPLAMSQLGTLLLVSDATGRYAAGGLAAGALAVANAVGAPLAGGIADRVGQR' A
#
# COMPACT_ATOMS: atom_id res chain seq x y z
N MET A 1 -2.32 -27.25 11.10
CA MET A 1 -2.91 -26.14 11.88
C MET A 1 -4.02 -25.54 11.02
N SER A 2 -5.20 -25.28 11.60
CA SER A 2 -6.32 -24.69 10.85
C SER A 2 -6.04 -23.21 10.58
N PRO A 3 -6.34 -22.68 9.38
CA PRO A 3 -6.18 -21.25 9.08
C PRO A 3 -6.91 -20.34 10.08
N LEU A 4 -8.03 -20.79 10.63
CA LEU A 4 -8.80 -20.08 11.67
C LEU A 4 -8.02 -19.96 12.99
N SER A 5 -7.27 -21.00 13.37
CA SER A 5 -6.43 -20.95 14.58
C SER A 5 -5.24 -19.99 14.44
N SER A 6 -4.67 -19.84 13.24
CA SER A 6 -3.59 -18.87 12.99
C SER A 6 -4.10 -17.43 13.03
N TYR A 7 -5.26 -17.14 12.41
CA TYR A 7 -5.87 -15.80 12.46
C TYR A 7 -6.19 -15.36 13.89
N ARG A 8 -6.77 -16.28 14.68
CA ARG A 8 -7.08 -16.02 16.08
C ARG A 8 -5.84 -15.73 16.91
N ARG A 9 -4.74 -16.43 16.64
CA ARG A 9 -3.44 -16.20 17.27
C ARG A 9 -2.81 -14.86 16.87
N LEU A 10 -2.96 -14.47 15.60
CA LEU A 10 -2.45 -13.20 15.07
C LEU A 10 -3.19 -12.00 15.67
N LEU A 11 -4.52 -12.10 15.79
CA LEU A 11 -5.35 -11.12 16.50
C LEU A 11 -5.00 -11.02 17.99
N SER A 12 -4.66 -12.15 18.64
CA SER A 12 -4.22 -12.13 20.04
C SER A 12 -2.83 -11.52 20.26
N LEU A 13 -1.96 -11.53 19.23
CA LEU A 13 -0.60 -10.98 19.31
C LEU A 13 -0.54 -9.50 18.92
N ALA A 14 -1.22 -9.09 17.84
CA ALA A 14 -1.19 -7.72 17.32
C ALA A 14 -2.33 -6.83 17.87
N GLY A 15 -3.40 -7.45 18.39
CA GLY A 15 -4.60 -6.75 18.85
C GLY A 15 -5.49 -6.26 17.71
N VAL A 16 -6.76 -5.95 18.04
CA VAL A 16 -7.74 -5.41 17.08
C VAL A 16 -7.32 -4.03 16.56
N GLY A 17 -6.61 -3.25 17.37
CA GLY A 17 -6.09 -1.92 16.99
C GLY A 17 -5.17 -1.97 15.78
N TYR A 18 -4.33 -3.00 15.65
CA TYR A 18 -3.49 -3.19 14.46
C TYR A 18 -4.31 -3.31 13.18
N VAL A 19 -5.44 -4.03 13.22
CA VAL A 19 -6.32 -4.20 12.05
C VAL A 19 -6.91 -2.86 11.62
N VAL A 20 -7.35 -2.05 12.58
CA VAL A 20 -7.92 -0.73 12.31
C VAL A 20 -6.87 0.21 11.70
N VAL A 21 -5.68 0.25 12.30
CA VAL A 21 -4.56 1.08 11.80
C VAL A 21 -4.11 0.62 10.41
N ALA A 22 -3.97 -0.69 10.20
CA ALA A 22 -3.61 -1.25 8.90
C ALA A 22 -4.68 -0.97 7.85
N PHE A 23 -5.96 -1.05 8.21
CA PHE A 23 -7.06 -0.71 7.31
C PHE A 23 -7.00 0.75 6.89
N LEU A 24 -6.88 1.67 7.84
CA LEU A 24 -6.76 3.10 7.58
C LEU A 24 -5.53 3.43 6.74
N GLY A 25 -4.39 2.78 6.99
CA GLY A 25 -3.18 2.95 6.18
C GLY A 25 -3.31 2.44 4.74
N ARG A 26 -4.21 1.49 4.48
CA ARG A 26 -4.42 0.93 3.13
C ARG A 26 -5.39 1.75 2.29
N LEU A 27 -6.30 2.52 2.90
CA LEU A 27 -7.25 3.36 2.17
C LEU A 27 -6.56 4.39 1.25
N PRO A 28 -5.58 5.19 1.72
CA PRO A 28 -4.85 6.11 0.85
C PRO A 28 -4.06 5.36 -0.22
N LEU A 29 -3.44 4.24 0.14
CA LEU A 29 -2.54 3.51 -0.77
C LEU A 29 -3.28 3.01 -2.03
N ALA A 30 -4.52 2.54 -1.87
CA ALA A 30 -5.38 2.21 -3.01
C ALA A 30 -5.86 3.45 -3.78
N MET A 31 -6.11 4.55 -3.08
CA MET A 31 -6.54 5.81 -3.69
C MET A 31 -5.42 6.56 -4.41
N SER A 32 -4.15 6.35 -4.06
CA SER A 32 -3.01 7.08 -4.64
C SER A 32 -2.96 6.94 -6.17
N GLN A 33 -3.21 5.75 -6.71
CA GLN A 33 -3.19 5.52 -8.16
C GLN A 33 -4.35 6.23 -8.87
N LEU A 34 -5.57 6.10 -8.37
CA LEU A 34 -6.74 6.79 -8.92
C LEU A 34 -6.62 8.31 -8.78
N GLY A 35 -6.20 8.79 -7.61
CA GLY A 35 -5.99 10.21 -7.34
C GLY A 35 -4.92 10.81 -8.24
N THR A 36 -3.81 10.11 -8.47
CA THR A 36 -2.74 10.57 -9.39
C THR A 36 -3.25 10.66 -10.82
N LEU A 37 -4.00 9.64 -11.27
CA LEU A 37 -4.60 9.64 -12.60
C LEU A 37 -5.52 10.84 -12.78
N LEU A 38 -6.45 11.04 -11.84
CA LEU A 38 -7.44 12.11 -11.92
C LEU A 38 -6.79 13.48 -11.81
N LEU A 39 -5.89 13.69 -10.84
CA LEU A 39 -5.18 14.95 -10.64
C LEU A 39 -4.40 15.38 -11.89
N VAL A 40 -3.64 14.47 -12.49
CA VAL A 40 -2.83 14.78 -13.67
C VAL A 40 -3.71 14.94 -14.90
N SER A 41 -4.77 14.14 -15.03
CA SER A 41 -5.73 14.29 -16.13
C SER A 41 -6.47 15.63 -16.05
N ASP A 42 -6.85 16.06 -14.85
CA ASP A 42 -7.51 17.35 -14.60
C ASP A 42 -6.56 18.52 -14.86
N ALA A 43 -5.33 18.46 -14.34
CA ALA A 43 -4.33 19.51 -14.51
C ALA A 43 -3.83 19.66 -15.97
N THR A 44 -3.83 18.58 -16.76
CA THR A 44 -3.31 18.61 -18.14
C THR A 44 -4.39 18.57 -19.21
N GLY A 45 -5.64 18.29 -18.84
CA GLY A 45 -6.73 17.97 -19.76
C GLY A 45 -6.55 16.68 -20.56
N ARG A 46 -5.53 15.85 -20.23
CA ARG A 46 -5.14 14.66 -21.01
C ARG A 46 -5.16 13.40 -20.17
N TYR A 47 -6.08 12.49 -20.51
CA TYR A 47 -6.20 11.20 -19.82
C TYR A 47 -4.96 10.31 -19.98
N ALA A 48 -4.28 10.39 -21.13
CA ALA A 48 -3.05 9.65 -21.38
C ALA A 48 -1.90 10.06 -20.45
N ALA A 49 -1.79 11.36 -20.12
CA ALA A 49 -0.79 11.85 -19.17
C ALA A 49 -1.09 11.36 -17.75
N GLY A 50 -2.36 11.36 -17.34
CA GLY A 50 -2.77 10.78 -16.06
C GLY A 50 -2.54 9.28 -15.97
N GLY A 51 -2.81 8.54 -17.04
CA GLY A 51 -2.51 7.11 -17.15
C GLY A 51 -1.00 6.82 -17.04
N LEU A 52 -0.16 7.61 -17.72
CA LEU A 52 1.30 7.48 -17.62
C LEU A 52 1.81 7.76 -16.20
N ALA A 53 1.29 8.81 -15.54
CA ALA A 53 1.67 9.13 -14.16
C ALA A 53 1.25 8.04 -13.17
N ALA A 54 0.02 7.52 -13.29
CA ALA A 54 -0.46 6.43 -12.46
C ALA A 54 0.31 5.12 -12.72
N GLY A 55 0.67 4.85 -13.98
CA GLY A 55 1.51 3.72 -14.38
C GLY A 55 2.93 3.82 -13.80
N ALA A 56 3.55 5.01 -13.87
CA ALA A 56 4.85 5.28 -13.26
C ALA A 56 4.81 5.06 -11.74
N LEU A 57 3.75 5.51 -11.08
CA LEU A 57 3.53 5.26 -9.65
C LEU A 57 3.40 3.75 -9.33
N ALA A 58 2.70 3.00 -10.18
CA ALA A 58 2.57 1.55 -10.03
C ALA A 58 3.94 0.84 -10.12
N VAL A 59 4.77 1.20 -11.10
CA VAL A 59 6.13 0.67 -11.28
C VAL A 59 7.01 1.04 -10.09
N ALA A 60 6.96 2.30 -9.65
CA ALA A 60 7.71 2.76 -8.49
C ALA A 60 7.32 1.97 -7.23
N ASN A 61 6.04 1.67 -7.02
CA ASN A 61 5.60 0.85 -5.89
C ASN A 61 6.02 -0.61 -6.03
N ALA A 62 5.97 -1.18 -7.24
CA ALA A 62 6.40 -2.56 -7.49
C ALA A 62 7.89 -2.77 -7.19
N VAL A 63 8.73 -1.77 -7.46
CA VAL A 63 10.17 -1.80 -7.14
C VAL A 63 10.44 -1.37 -5.70
N GLY A 64 9.74 -0.34 -5.21
CA GLY A 64 9.93 0.23 -3.88
C GLY A 64 9.50 -0.69 -2.76
N ALA A 65 8.40 -1.44 -2.92
CA ALA A 65 7.89 -2.36 -1.90
C ALA A 65 8.90 -3.45 -1.47
N PRO A 66 9.55 -4.21 -2.39
CA PRO A 66 10.56 -5.19 -2.00
C PRO A 66 11.83 -4.55 -1.43
N LEU A 67 12.22 -3.36 -1.90
CA LEU A 67 13.36 -2.62 -1.32
C LEU A 67 13.06 -2.18 0.12
N ALA A 68 11.90 -1.57 0.34
CA ALA A 68 11.46 -1.14 1.66
C ALA A 68 11.26 -2.33 2.61
N GLY A 69 10.69 -3.44 2.11
CA GLY A 69 10.58 -4.70 2.86
C GLY A 69 11.95 -5.25 3.23
N GLY A 70 12.89 -5.31 2.28
CA GLY A 70 14.25 -5.76 2.54
C GLY A 70 15.03 -4.85 3.52
N ILE A 71 14.78 -3.54 3.49
CA ILE A 71 15.33 -2.61 4.48
C ILE A 71 14.70 -2.84 5.85
N ALA A 72 13.37 -2.98 5.92
CA ALA A 72 12.65 -3.25 7.17
C ALA A 72 13.14 -4.57 7.81
N ASP A 73 13.34 -5.61 7.01
CA ASP A 73 13.87 -6.91 7.45
C ASP A 73 15.31 -6.80 7.97
N ARG A 74 16.15 -5.97 7.34
CA ARG A 74 17.56 -5.78 7.74
C ARG A 74 17.73 -4.87 8.94
N VAL A 75 16.94 -3.79 9.01
CA VAL A 75 17.04 -2.80 10.08
C VAL A 75 16.37 -3.32 11.36
N GLY A 76 15.29 -4.11 11.20
CA GLY A 76 14.59 -4.77 12.31
C GLY A 76 13.93 -3.78 13.27
N GLN A 77 12.77 -4.15 13.81
CA GLN A 77 12.08 -3.38 14.86
C GLN A 77 12.89 -3.40 16.17
N ARG A 78 13.94 -2.59 16.28
CA ARG A 78 14.42 -2.12 17.58
C ARG A 78 13.45 -1.10 18.15
#